data_AF-A0A507BH36-F1
#
_entry.id   AF-A0A507BH36-F1
#
_cell.length_a   1.000
_cell.length_b   1.000
_cell.length_c   1.000
_cell.angle_alpha   90.00
_cell.angle_beta   90.00
_cell.angle_gamma   90.00
#
_symmetry.space_group_name_H-M   'P 1'
#
loop_
_entity.id
_entity.type
_entity.pdbx_description
1 polymer ?
#
loop_
_entity_poly.entity_id
_entity_poly.type
_entity_poly.pdbx_seq_one_letter_code
_entity_poly.pdbx_strand_id
1 'polypeptide(L)'
;MHAHSAPQRREQTTQARNYPQKLLLPSLALSLFSRSLSLPISLFPSLMKLLRHPLALLPSAASSTTATRHTVLRRRPRFFSSSSSSISGPARLLSLSLLLHASRAALPTCPVPAAALPTCPAVSLRSSPRAYSTTTTATTTTDTNTTTASMPTSQEKQAQLRAALTPIVLEDLRRFWFQDFQDEDFVAPRMEAALRWFQRTDEFDQACLAQFGQPIHAIRAAQATADDVLSAIAPLDSALDWMSLVILLDQVPRNLYRGADSRVAFDVFDPIAREVARRAIDRGVPRADPRVRYQPARRTWFYMPLMHAEDLALHDLALAQHDAMAAEVRALRDGGDDDERSKGNPDLRRCRELLVAGGEAVDAYMARSREFEVKHRVIIERFGRYPHRNAALGRDPTPEEEEYLANGGDTFS
;
A
#
# COMPACT_ATOMS: atom_id res chain seq x y z
N MET A 1 80.25 14.83 -2.24
CA MET A 1 79.99 14.21 -0.92
C MET A 1 78.49 14.27 -0.66
N HIS A 2 77.94 13.28 0.05
CA HIS A 2 76.53 13.14 0.49
C HIS A 2 75.47 13.18 -0.64
N ALA A 3 74.81 12.08 -1.03
CA ALA A 3 73.98 11.10 -0.30
C ALA A 3 72.48 11.45 -0.39
N HIS A 4 71.72 10.60 -1.09
CA HIS A 4 70.26 10.69 -1.14
C HIS A 4 69.64 10.31 0.22
N SER A 5 68.66 11.08 0.66
CA SER A 5 67.84 10.79 1.84
C SER A 5 66.43 10.40 1.43
N ALA A 6 66.02 9.17 1.72
CA ALA A 6 64.63 8.72 1.57
C ALA A 6 63.89 8.88 2.92
N PRO A 7 62.69 9.48 2.95
CA PRO A 7 61.87 9.53 4.16
C PRO A 7 61.21 8.18 4.44
N GLN A 8 61.09 7.82 5.72
CA GLN A 8 60.66 6.50 6.15
C GLN A 8 59.15 6.25 5.99
N ARG A 9 58.81 5.00 5.66
CA ARG A 9 57.43 4.48 5.70
C ARG A 9 56.93 4.48 7.16
N ARG A 10 55.95 5.32 7.50
CA ARG A 10 55.25 5.24 8.79
C ARG A 10 54.24 4.11 8.75
N GLU A 11 54.41 3.15 9.64
CA GLU A 11 53.35 2.21 10.02
C GLU A 11 52.31 2.94 10.87
N GLN A 12 51.03 2.69 10.63
CA GLN A 12 49.95 3.08 11.54
C GLN A 12 49.22 1.82 12.00
N THR A 13 49.24 1.60 13.30
CA THR A 13 48.66 0.43 13.96
C THR A 13 47.14 0.45 13.88
N THR A 14 46.56 -0.69 13.52
CA THR A 14 45.11 -0.93 13.56
C THR A 14 44.61 -0.96 15.00
N GLN A 15 43.92 0.11 15.44
CA GLN A 15 43.16 0.08 16.68
C GLN A 15 41.83 -0.67 16.47
N ALA A 16 41.71 -1.85 17.06
CA ALA A 16 40.44 -2.56 17.16
C ALA A 16 39.45 -1.78 18.05
N ARG A 17 38.19 -1.66 17.62
CA ARG A 17 37.11 -1.12 18.45
C ARG A 17 36.55 -2.22 19.36
N ASN A 18 36.65 -2.01 20.67
CA ASN A 18 36.07 -2.91 21.66
C ASN A 18 34.54 -2.87 21.61
N TYR A 19 33.90 -4.04 21.53
CA TYR A 19 32.49 -4.21 21.86
C TYR A 19 32.33 -4.38 23.38
N PRO A 20 31.34 -3.72 24.03
CA PRO A 20 31.02 -4.00 25.42
C PRO A 20 30.41 -5.41 25.57
N GLN A 21 30.62 -6.02 26.75
CA GLN A 21 30.31 -7.42 27.00
C GLN A 21 28.82 -7.68 27.28
N LYS A 22 28.39 -8.94 27.07
CA LYS A 22 27.05 -9.42 27.41
C LYS A 22 26.80 -9.31 28.92
N LEU A 23 25.69 -8.70 29.33
CA LEU A 23 25.13 -8.95 30.66
C LEU A 23 24.26 -10.21 30.64
N LEU A 24 24.50 -11.11 31.59
CA LEU A 24 23.62 -12.22 31.91
C LEU A 24 22.66 -11.77 33.04
N LEU A 25 21.38 -12.10 32.90
CA LEU A 25 20.40 -12.08 33.99
C LEU A 25 19.66 -13.42 34.04
N PRO A 26 19.27 -13.90 35.24
CA PRO A 26 18.90 -15.30 35.44
C PRO A 26 17.44 -15.60 35.11
N SER A 27 17.18 -16.85 34.71
CA SER A 27 15.83 -17.41 34.60
C SER A 27 15.16 -17.51 35.97
N LEU A 28 13.92 -17.02 36.06
CA LEU A 28 12.94 -17.45 37.07
C LEU A 28 11.65 -17.84 36.36
N ALA A 29 11.16 -19.05 36.64
CA ALA A 29 9.95 -19.57 36.03
C ALA A 29 8.74 -19.27 36.92
N LEU A 30 7.67 -18.77 36.31
CA LEU A 30 6.31 -18.90 36.82
C LEU A 30 5.43 -19.53 35.74
N SER A 31 4.75 -20.62 36.10
CA SER A 31 3.65 -21.19 35.32
C SER A 31 2.35 -21.09 36.14
N LEU A 32 1.22 -21.47 35.53
CA LEU A 32 -0.15 -21.29 36.04
C LEU A 32 -0.57 -19.80 36.01
N PHE A 33 -1.66 -19.40 35.32
CA PHE A 33 -2.90 -20.13 35.08
C PHE A 33 -3.33 -20.22 33.59
N SER A 34 -4.30 -21.09 33.33
CA SER A 34 -4.82 -21.39 31.98
C SER A 34 -6.22 -20.80 31.74
N ARG A 35 -6.63 -20.79 30.46
CA ARG A 35 -7.96 -20.46 29.89
C ARG A 35 -8.27 -18.98 29.65
N SER A 36 -8.10 -18.58 28.39
CA SER A 36 -9.12 -17.81 27.65
C SER A 36 -9.33 -18.49 26.29
N LEU A 37 -10.49 -18.33 25.66
CA LEU A 37 -10.89 -19.16 24.52
C LEU A 37 -10.27 -18.69 23.19
N SER A 38 -9.60 -19.60 22.50
CA SER A 38 -9.26 -19.44 21.09
C SER A 38 -10.50 -19.76 20.23
N LEU A 39 -10.96 -18.79 19.43
CA LEU A 39 -11.91 -19.03 18.34
C LEU A 39 -11.16 -18.88 17.01
N PRO A 40 -11.22 -19.87 16.10
CA PRO A 40 -10.53 -19.78 14.81
C PRO A 40 -11.22 -18.76 13.89
N ILE A 41 -10.44 -17.92 13.21
CA ILE A 41 -10.97 -17.02 12.17
C ILE A 41 -11.12 -17.81 10.86
N SER A 42 -12.23 -18.55 10.77
CA SER A 42 -12.75 -19.09 9.52
C SER A 42 -14.27 -19.19 9.65
N LEU A 43 -14.99 -18.88 8.55
CA LEU A 43 -16.46 -18.73 8.37
C LEU A 43 -16.99 -17.29 8.23
N PHE A 44 -16.76 -16.71 7.06
CA PHE A 44 -17.83 -16.04 6.29
C PHE A 44 -18.01 -16.82 4.97
N PRO A 45 -19.20 -16.88 4.35
CA PRO A 45 -20.31 -15.92 4.50
C PRO A 45 -21.70 -16.55 4.78
N SER A 46 -22.49 -15.95 5.70
CA SER A 46 -23.97 -15.82 5.60
C SER A 46 -24.61 -15.15 6.81
N LEU A 47 -24.87 -13.84 6.76
CA LEU A 47 -25.96 -13.22 7.55
C LEU A 47 -26.52 -11.91 6.96
N MET A 48 -27.05 -11.97 5.74
CA MET A 48 -27.84 -10.88 5.15
C MET A 48 -29.33 -11.25 5.06
N LYS A 49 -30.01 -11.21 6.21
CA LYS A 49 -31.48 -11.18 6.36
C LYS A 49 -31.86 -10.88 7.82
N LEU A 50 -33.09 -10.38 8.02
CA LEU A 50 -33.76 -10.17 9.32
C LEU A 50 -33.19 -9.09 10.27
N LEU A 51 -33.30 -7.83 9.85
CA LEU A 51 -33.86 -6.79 10.73
C LEU A 51 -34.86 -5.93 9.95
N ARG A 52 -36.15 -6.04 10.28
CA ARG A 52 -37.21 -5.12 9.82
C ARG A 52 -38.18 -4.83 10.97
N HIS A 53 -38.49 -3.55 11.10
CA HIS A 53 -39.43 -2.91 12.03
C HIS A 53 -39.09 -2.84 13.53
N PRO A 54 -39.43 -1.72 14.20
CA PRO A 54 -39.19 -1.49 15.62
C PRO A 54 -40.44 -1.77 16.47
N LEU A 55 -40.24 -1.87 17.79
CA LEU A 55 -41.28 -1.62 18.79
C LEU A 55 -40.74 -0.69 19.87
N ALA A 56 -41.60 0.22 20.34
CA ALA A 56 -41.37 1.08 21.49
C ALA A 56 -42.60 1.00 22.40
N LEU A 57 -42.40 1.07 23.71
CA LEU A 57 -43.40 1.49 24.70
C LEU A 57 -42.72 1.80 26.05
N LEU A 58 -43.40 2.59 26.87
CA LEU A 58 -43.01 3.15 28.18
C LEU A 58 -44.20 2.95 29.15
N PRO A 59 -44.20 3.50 30.39
CA PRO A 59 -43.25 3.35 31.50
C PRO A 59 -43.98 2.96 32.82
N SER A 60 -43.32 3.05 33.99
CA SER A 60 -44.02 3.35 35.26
C SER A 60 -43.10 4.00 36.31
N ALA A 61 -43.70 4.62 37.33
CA ALA A 61 -43.07 5.23 38.52
C ALA A 61 -43.29 4.29 39.75
N ALA A 62 -42.92 4.59 41.02
CA ALA A 62 -42.36 5.78 41.69
C ALA A 62 -41.30 5.31 42.75
N SER A 63 -40.91 5.94 43.87
CA SER A 63 -41.45 6.98 44.78
C SER A 63 -40.30 7.78 45.45
N SER A 64 -40.59 8.65 46.42
CA SER A 64 -39.63 9.50 47.14
C SER A 64 -39.46 9.16 48.64
N THR A 65 -38.40 9.67 49.28
CA THR A 65 -38.38 10.01 50.71
C THR A 65 -37.32 11.09 51.01
N THR A 66 -37.34 11.69 52.22
CA THR A 66 -36.84 13.05 52.46
C THR A 66 -35.86 13.14 53.65
N ALA A 67 -34.84 13.99 53.55
CA ALA A 67 -34.02 14.46 54.68
C ALA A 67 -33.54 15.91 54.45
N THR A 68 -33.17 16.64 55.51
CA THR A 68 -33.38 18.11 55.58
C THR A 68 -32.27 18.89 56.30
N ARG A 69 -31.89 20.06 55.74
CA ARG A 69 -31.15 21.20 56.35
C ARG A 69 -29.73 20.95 56.91
N HIS A 70 -28.80 21.85 56.57
CA HIS A 70 -28.55 23.05 57.39
C HIS A 70 -27.81 24.17 56.63
N THR A 71 -27.91 25.41 57.14
CA THR A 71 -27.43 26.65 56.49
C THR A 71 -26.39 27.40 57.33
N VAL A 72 -25.36 27.96 56.69
CA VAL A 72 -24.61 29.14 57.16
C VAL A 72 -24.29 30.05 55.97
N LEU A 73 -24.19 31.36 56.21
CA LEU A 73 -24.02 32.44 55.22
C LEU A 73 -22.99 33.46 55.75
N ARG A 74 -22.48 34.35 54.87
CA ARG A 74 -21.58 35.55 55.08
C ARG A 74 -20.09 35.34 54.73
N ARG A 75 -19.31 36.35 54.29
CA ARG A 75 -19.56 37.68 53.64
C ARG A 75 -18.24 38.19 53.00
N ARG A 76 -18.31 39.14 52.04
CA ARG A 76 -17.17 40.00 51.58
C ARG A 76 -17.08 41.30 52.41
N PRO A 77 -15.93 42.02 52.42
CA PRO A 77 -15.63 43.13 51.48
C PRO A 77 -14.25 42.96 50.78
N ARG A 78 -13.79 43.63 49.69
CA ARG A 78 -14.05 44.87 48.90
C ARG A 78 -13.03 46.02 49.09
N PHE A 79 -12.72 46.70 47.96
CA PHE A 79 -11.97 47.97 47.72
C PHE A 79 -10.50 47.85 47.26
N PHE A 80 -9.95 48.73 46.40
CA PHE A 80 -10.49 49.91 45.65
C PHE A 80 -9.71 50.16 44.32
N SER A 81 -10.36 50.83 43.34
CA SER A 81 -9.79 51.70 42.28
C SER A 81 -9.00 51.04 41.14
N SER A 82 -9.18 51.35 39.84
CA SER A 82 -10.18 52.14 39.04
C SER A 82 -10.01 51.73 37.54
N SER A 83 -10.55 52.31 36.46
CA SER A 83 -11.16 53.63 36.13
C SER A 83 -12.15 53.53 34.93
N SER A 84 -12.67 54.67 34.46
CA SER A 84 -13.10 55.03 33.06
C SER A 84 -13.28 53.92 31.98
N SER A 85 -14.40 53.81 31.24
CA SER A 85 -15.56 54.73 31.08
C SER A 85 -16.86 54.07 30.58
N SER A 86 -17.99 54.69 30.96
CA SER A 86 -19.28 54.95 30.27
C SER A 86 -19.52 54.48 28.81
N ILE A 87 -20.75 54.19 28.32
CA ILE A 87 -22.14 54.25 28.89
C ILE A 87 -23.15 53.45 28.02
N SER A 88 -24.26 52.95 28.63
CA SER A 88 -25.57 52.47 28.07
C SER A 88 -25.63 51.57 26.81
N GLY A 89 -26.47 50.52 26.68
CA GLY A 89 -27.67 50.09 27.42
C GLY A 89 -28.97 50.41 26.65
N PRO A 90 -30.11 49.67 26.84
CA PRO A 90 -30.40 48.62 27.82
C PRO A 90 -30.81 47.26 27.19
N ALA A 91 -31.20 46.28 28.03
CA ALA A 91 -31.55 44.91 27.63
C ALA A 91 -33.08 44.63 27.58
N ARG A 92 -33.47 43.54 26.92
CA ARG A 92 -34.69 42.74 27.24
C ARG A 92 -34.45 41.26 26.96
N LEU A 93 -34.65 40.42 27.99
CA LEU A 93 -34.80 38.97 27.85
C LEU A 93 -36.29 38.64 27.72
N LEU A 94 -36.63 37.73 26.80
CA LEU A 94 -37.90 37.01 26.79
C LEU A 94 -37.62 35.54 26.47
N SER A 95 -38.00 34.66 27.39
CA SER A 95 -38.08 33.22 27.14
C SER A 95 -39.48 32.86 26.69
N LEU A 96 -39.61 32.04 25.65
CA LEU A 96 -40.75 31.12 25.52
C LEU A 96 -40.32 29.89 24.74
N SER A 97 -40.93 28.75 25.05
CA SER A 97 -40.55 27.43 24.52
C SER A 97 -41.56 26.92 23.49
N LEU A 98 -41.06 26.07 22.57
CA LEU A 98 -41.79 25.12 21.71
C LEU A 98 -43.00 25.63 20.91
N LEU A 99 -42.90 25.44 19.59
CA LEU A 99 -43.90 24.61 18.88
C LEU A 99 -43.31 24.06 17.58
N LEU A 100 -43.35 22.74 17.40
CA LEU A 100 -43.20 22.15 16.07
C LEU A 100 -44.47 22.45 15.28
N HIS A 101 -44.34 22.87 14.02
CA HIS A 101 -45.29 22.54 12.96
C HIS A 101 -44.51 22.29 11.66
N ALA A 102 -44.84 21.21 10.98
CA ALA A 102 -44.20 20.87 9.71
C ALA A 102 -44.91 21.58 8.55
N SER A 103 -44.16 22.05 7.56
CA SER A 103 -44.71 22.44 6.26
C SER A 103 -43.75 22.04 5.15
N ARG A 104 -44.28 21.29 4.18
CA ARG A 104 -43.59 20.98 2.92
C ARG A 104 -43.45 22.26 2.12
N ALA A 105 -42.21 22.65 1.80
CA ALA A 105 -41.94 23.54 0.68
C ALA A 105 -41.51 22.66 -0.52
N ALA A 106 -42.11 22.87 -1.69
CA ALA A 106 -41.80 22.11 -2.89
C ALA A 106 -40.57 22.68 -3.61
N LEU A 107 -39.73 21.80 -4.17
CA LEU A 107 -38.70 22.20 -5.13
C LEU A 107 -39.33 22.37 -6.52
N PRO A 108 -39.01 23.43 -7.27
CA PRO A 108 -39.53 23.64 -8.62
C PRO A 108 -38.86 22.67 -9.61
N THR A 109 -39.65 21.79 -10.23
CA THR A 109 -39.19 20.93 -11.33
C THR A 109 -39.13 21.70 -12.63
N CYS A 110 -37.97 21.71 -13.29
CA CYS A 110 -37.82 22.21 -14.67
C CYS A 110 -37.66 21.01 -15.63
N PRO A 111 -38.36 20.96 -16.78
CA PRO A 111 -38.35 19.78 -17.65
C PRO A 111 -37.15 19.76 -18.61
N VAL A 112 -36.64 18.56 -18.89
CA VAL A 112 -35.66 18.30 -19.95
C VAL A 112 -36.28 17.27 -20.91
N PRO A 113 -36.29 17.51 -22.25
CA PRO A 113 -36.91 16.60 -23.21
C PRO A 113 -36.06 15.35 -23.44
N ALA A 114 -36.72 14.21 -23.68
CA ALA A 114 -36.06 12.95 -24.00
C ALA A 114 -35.81 12.80 -25.51
N ALA A 115 -34.62 12.32 -25.90
CA ALA A 115 -34.27 12.00 -27.28
C ALA A 115 -33.41 10.72 -27.38
N ALA A 116 -33.91 9.77 -28.18
CA ALA A 116 -33.30 8.56 -28.74
C ALA A 116 -31.91 8.08 -28.26
N LEU A 117 -31.87 6.87 -27.68
CA LEU A 117 -30.72 5.97 -27.76
C LEU A 117 -30.76 5.18 -29.09
N PRO A 118 -29.61 4.93 -29.76
CA PRO A 118 -29.57 4.10 -30.96
C PRO A 118 -29.68 2.60 -30.62
N THR A 119 -30.59 1.89 -31.29
CA THR A 119 -30.82 0.45 -31.09
C THR A 119 -29.86 -0.40 -31.94
N CYS A 120 -29.02 -1.22 -31.30
CA CYS A 120 -28.34 -2.32 -31.99
C CYS A 120 -29.32 -3.50 -32.21
N PRO A 121 -29.43 -4.07 -33.42
CA PRO A 121 -30.34 -5.18 -33.69
C PRO A 121 -29.80 -6.51 -33.16
N ALA A 122 -30.65 -7.29 -32.50
CA ALA A 122 -30.32 -8.66 -32.11
C ALA A 122 -30.35 -9.59 -33.32
N VAL A 123 -29.26 -10.33 -33.57
CA VAL A 123 -29.21 -11.38 -34.60
C VAL A 123 -29.60 -12.72 -33.96
N SER A 124 -30.53 -13.42 -34.60
CA SER A 124 -31.16 -14.62 -34.05
C SER A 124 -30.27 -15.87 -34.14
N LEU A 125 -30.13 -16.59 -33.03
CA LEU A 125 -29.55 -17.94 -33.00
C LEU A 125 -30.49 -18.92 -33.72
N ARG A 126 -30.08 -19.41 -34.90
CA ARG A 126 -30.86 -20.39 -35.67
C ARG A 126 -30.05 -21.63 -36.00
N SER A 127 -30.17 -22.65 -35.14
CA SER A 127 -29.50 -23.94 -35.27
C SER A 127 -30.06 -24.77 -36.44
N SER A 128 -29.20 -25.21 -37.37
CA SER A 128 -29.38 -26.44 -38.16
C SER A 128 -28.08 -26.82 -38.88
N PRO A 129 -27.79 -28.11 -39.08
CA PRO A 129 -26.51 -28.58 -39.60
C PRO A 129 -26.45 -28.58 -41.13
N ARG A 130 -25.24 -28.48 -41.69
CA ARG A 130 -24.96 -28.93 -43.05
C ARG A 130 -23.56 -29.51 -43.14
N ALA A 131 -23.47 -30.81 -43.43
CA ALA A 131 -22.20 -31.47 -43.73
C ALA A 131 -21.64 -30.96 -45.06
N TYR A 132 -20.31 -30.93 -45.18
CA TYR A 132 -19.62 -30.86 -46.47
C TYR A 132 -18.59 -31.98 -46.57
N SER A 133 -18.46 -32.52 -47.77
CA SER A 133 -17.71 -33.76 -48.04
C SER A 133 -16.21 -33.53 -48.12
N THR A 134 -15.45 -34.60 -47.91
CA THR A 134 -14.00 -34.65 -48.12
C THR A 134 -13.63 -34.50 -49.60
N THR A 135 -12.73 -33.57 -49.90
CA THR A 135 -11.87 -33.62 -51.09
C THR A 135 -10.43 -33.35 -50.65
N THR A 136 -9.66 -34.42 -50.47
CA THR A 136 -8.24 -34.33 -50.10
C THR A 136 -7.40 -34.17 -51.36
N THR A 137 -6.89 -32.96 -51.62
CA THR A 137 -5.83 -32.73 -52.62
C THR A 137 -4.50 -32.61 -51.88
N ALA A 138 -3.72 -33.69 -51.86
CA ALA A 138 -2.43 -33.72 -51.18
C ALA A 138 -1.35 -33.02 -52.01
N THR A 139 -0.92 -31.83 -51.58
CA THR A 139 0.30 -31.18 -52.08
C THR A 139 1.40 -31.35 -51.03
N THR A 140 2.29 -32.31 -51.24
CA THR A 140 3.40 -32.59 -50.34
C THR A 140 4.54 -31.58 -50.56
N THR A 141 4.51 -30.47 -49.83
CA THR A 141 5.65 -29.54 -49.72
C THR A 141 6.39 -29.83 -48.41
N THR A 142 7.52 -30.53 -48.50
CA THR A 142 8.29 -30.99 -47.34
C THR A 142 9.22 -29.90 -46.80
N ASP A 143 8.65 -28.78 -46.36
CA ASP A 143 9.41 -27.65 -45.81
C ASP A 143 9.89 -27.95 -44.38
N THR A 144 10.94 -28.76 -44.25
CA THR A 144 11.68 -29.00 -43.01
C THR A 144 12.58 -27.81 -42.64
N ASN A 145 11.99 -26.61 -42.59
CA ASN A 145 12.63 -25.46 -41.95
C ASN A 145 12.45 -25.57 -40.43
N THR A 146 13.32 -26.36 -39.80
CA THR A 146 13.54 -26.29 -38.36
C THR A 146 14.22 -24.95 -38.05
N THR A 147 13.41 -23.89 -37.95
CA THR A 147 13.87 -22.57 -37.53
C THR A 147 14.37 -22.65 -36.10
N THR A 148 15.67 -22.91 -35.93
CA THR A 148 16.38 -22.62 -34.68
C THR A 148 16.28 -21.12 -34.45
N ALA A 149 15.35 -20.72 -33.58
CA ALA A 149 15.19 -19.33 -33.20
C ALA A 149 16.50 -18.82 -32.59
N SER A 150 17.22 -17.98 -33.34
CA SER A 150 18.40 -17.31 -32.81
C SER A 150 17.99 -16.48 -31.61
N MET A 151 18.83 -16.46 -30.57
CA MET A 151 18.67 -15.50 -29.49
C MET A 151 18.68 -14.08 -30.09
N PRO A 152 17.79 -13.18 -29.66
CA PRO A 152 17.76 -11.81 -30.16
C PRO A 152 19.07 -11.09 -29.79
N THR A 153 19.58 -10.27 -30.70
CA THR A 153 20.74 -9.43 -30.42
C THR A 153 20.40 -8.41 -29.32
N SER A 154 21.43 -7.89 -28.64
CA SER A 154 21.25 -6.85 -27.62
C SER A 154 20.53 -5.60 -28.15
N GLN A 155 20.64 -5.31 -29.45
CA GLN A 155 19.95 -4.19 -30.10
C GLN A 155 18.47 -4.50 -30.34
N GLU A 156 18.11 -5.69 -30.82
CA GLU A 156 16.72 -6.13 -30.98
C GLU A 156 16.02 -6.23 -29.61
N LYS A 157 16.71 -6.79 -28.61
CA LYS A 157 16.25 -6.86 -27.21
C LYS A 157 15.93 -5.46 -26.66
N GLN A 158 16.83 -4.49 -26.83
CA GLN A 158 16.59 -3.11 -26.39
C GLN A 158 15.50 -2.40 -27.21
N ALA A 159 15.37 -2.69 -28.51
CA ALA A 159 14.28 -2.14 -29.33
C ALA A 159 12.91 -2.69 -28.90
N GLN A 160 12.80 -4.00 -28.65
CA GLN A 160 11.59 -4.65 -28.14
C GLN A 160 11.17 -4.07 -26.77
N LEU A 161 12.12 -3.91 -25.85
CA LEU A 161 11.86 -3.32 -24.55
C LEU A 161 11.43 -1.85 -24.64
N ARG A 162 12.05 -1.04 -25.49
CA ARG A 162 11.67 0.37 -25.72
C ARG A 162 10.31 0.56 -26.38
N ALA A 163 9.89 -0.38 -27.22
CA ALA A 163 8.55 -0.38 -27.80
C ALA A 163 7.44 -0.75 -26.79
N ALA A 164 7.82 -1.36 -25.66
CA ALA A 164 6.89 -1.89 -24.65
C ALA A 164 6.87 -1.05 -23.35
N LEU A 165 8.05 -0.58 -22.92
CA LEU A 165 8.26 0.22 -21.72
C LEU A 165 8.38 1.69 -22.14
N THR A 166 7.32 2.46 -21.94
CA THR A 166 7.27 3.90 -22.23
C THR A 166 6.83 4.69 -21.00
N PRO A 167 7.17 6.00 -20.90
CA PRO A 167 6.67 6.85 -19.81
C PRO A 167 5.13 6.90 -19.73
N ILE A 168 4.43 6.77 -20.86
CA ILE A 168 2.96 6.70 -20.92
C ILE A 168 2.44 5.47 -20.17
N VAL A 169 3.05 4.29 -20.37
CA VAL A 169 2.69 3.06 -19.63
C VAL A 169 2.90 3.23 -18.12
N LEU A 170 3.94 3.96 -17.68
CA LEU A 170 4.17 4.25 -16.28
C LEU A 170 3.17 5.25 -15.70
N GLU A 171 2.72 6.23 -16.49
CA GLU A 171 1.68 7.17 -16.08
C GLU A 171 0.30 6.50 -16.02
N ASP A 172 -0.07 5.71 -17.03
CA ASP A 172 -1.35 5.00 -17.09
C ASP A 172 -1.46 3.92 -16.02
N LEU A 173 -0.38 3.20 -15.71
CA LEU A 173 -0.34 2.32 -14.55
C LEU A 173 -0.59 3.09 -13.24
N ARG A 174 0.02 4.27 -13.08
CA ARG A 174 -0.19 5.12 -11.90
C ARG A 174 -1.63 5.63 -11.81
N ARG A 175 -2.22 6.06 -12.93
CA ARG A 175 -3.64 6.45 -13.01
C ARG A 175 -4.54 5.28 -12.63
N PHE A 176 -4.32 4.09 -13.19
CA PHE A 176 -5.09 2.88 -12.92
C PHE A 176 -4.97 2.40 -11.47
N TRP A 177 -3.74 2.32 -10.93
CA TRP A 177 -3.45 1.78 -9.60
C TRP A 177 -4.04 2.63 -8.47
N PHE A 178 -4.10 3.95 -8.68
CA PHE A 178 -4.64 4.93 -7.72
C PHE A 178 -5.94 5.59 -8.20
N GLN A 179 -6.68 5.00 -9.14
CA GLN A 179 -7.84 5.67 -9.80
C GLN A 179 -8.93 6.13 -8.82
N ASP A 180 -9.08 5.41 -7.69
CA ASP A 180 -10.14 5.60 -6.69
C ASP A 180 -9.66 6.43 -5.48
N PHE A 181 -8.39 6.85 -5.47
CA PHE A 181 -7.75 7.62 -4.39
C PHE A 181 -8.08 9.11 -4.48
N GLN A 182 -8.27 9.72 -3.32
CA GLN A 182 -8.23 11.18 -3.14
C GLN A 182 -6.90 11.57 -2.49
N ASP A 183 -6.65 12.88 -2.32
CA ASP A 183 -5.40 13.39 -1.73
C ASP A 183 -5.10 12.77 -0.34
N GLU A 184 -6.15 12.63 0.47
CA GLU A 184 -6.11 12.13 1.84
C GLU A 184 -5.75 10.63 1.91
N ASP A 185 -6.13 9.84 0.91
CA ASP A 185 -5.76 8.42 0.85
C ASP A 185 -4.25 8.22 0.64
N PHE A 186 -3.53 9.20 0.07
CA PHE A 186 -2.09 9.07 -0.12
C PHE A 186 -1.28 9.17 1.19
N VAL A 187 -1.87 9.73 2.26
CA VAL A 187 -1.28 9.71 3.61
C VAL A 187 -1.83 8.61 4.50
N ALA A 188 -3.12 8.30 4.42
CA ALA A 188 -3.76 7.21 5.14
C ALA A 188 -4.93 6.64 4.31
N PRO A 189 -4.71 5.55 3.53
CA PRO A 189 -5.73 4.99 2.65
C PRO A 189 -7.00 4.57 3.39
N ARG A 190 -8.16 4.95 2.84
CA ARG A 190 -9.43 4.27 3.14
C ARG A 190 -9.31 2.79 2.79
N MET A 191 -9.87 1.92 3.63
CA MET A 191 -9.74 0.46 3.45
C MET A 191 -10.34 0.02 2.11
N GLU A 192 -11.46 0.62 1.72
CA GLU A 192 -12.20 0.35 0.49
C GLU A 192 -11.36 0.62 -0.76
N ALA A 193 -10.52 1.67 -0.73
CA ALA A 193 -9.64 2.02 -1.83
C ALA A 193 -8.39 1.13 -1.87
N ALA A 194 -7.81 0.80 -0.70
CA ALA A 194 -6.63 -0.06 -0.61
C ALA A 194 -6.92 -1.56 -0.85
N LEU A 195 -8.15 -2.03 -0.59
CA LEU A 195 -8.55 -3.43 -0.78
C LEU A 195 -8.28 -3.93 -2.20
N ARG A 196 -8.44 -3.07 -3.22
CA ARG A 196 -8.21 -3.41 -4.63
C ARG A 196 -6.78 -3.89 -4.94
N TRP A 197 -5.80 -3.56 -4.10
CA TRP A 197 -4.41 -4.04 -4.26
C TRP A 197 -4.16 -5.39 -3.59
N PHE A 198 -4.88 -5.70 -2.51
CA PHE A 198 -4.59 -6.84 -1.63
C PHE A 198 -5.67 -7.94 -1.68
N GLN A 199 -6.83 -7.65 -2.27
CA GLN A 199 -7.88 -8.62 -2.54
C GLN A 199 -7.79 -9.07 -4.00
N ARG A 200 -7.50 -10.35 -4.23
CA ARG A 200 -7.66 -10.94 -5.57
C ARG A 200 -9.13 -10.83 -6.01
N THR A 201 -9.35 -10.24 -7.17
CA THR A 201 -10.58 -10.40 -7.97
C THR A 201 -10.18 -10.70 -9.41
N ASP A 202 -10.92 -11.58 -10.07
CA ASP A 202 -10.59 -11.99 -11.44
C ASP A 202 -10.81 -10.80 -12.42
N GLU A 203 -11.70 -9.86 -12.10
CA GLU A 203 -11.89 -8.61 -12.84
C GLU A 203 -10.65 -7.69 -12.79
N PHE A 204 -9.98 -7.60 -11.64
CA PHE A 204 -8.77 -6.78 -11.51
C PHE A 204 -7.56 -7.45 -12.17
N ASP A 205 -7.43 -8.78 -12.04
CA ASP A 205 -6.39 -9.56 -12.71
C ASP A 205 -6.52 -9.46 -14.24
N GLN A 206 -7.75 -9.54 -14.79
CA GLN A 206 -8.01 -9.30 -16.22
C GLN A 206 -7.74 -7.84 -16.65
N ALA A 207 -8.10 -6.85 -15.83
CA ALA A 207 -7.82 -5.45 -16.12
C ALA A 207 -6.30 -5.15 -16.14
N CYS A 208 -5.53 -5.81 -15.26
CA CYS A 208 -4.07 -5.75 -15.28
C CYS A 208 -3.50 -6.40 -16.55
N LEU A 209 -4.00 -7.59 -16.94
CA LEU A 209 -3.55 -8.30 -18.13
C LEU A 209 -3.83 -7.50 -19.42
N ALA A 210 -5.01 -6.91 -19.53
CA ALA A 210 -5.44 -6.17 -20.72
C ALA A 210 -4.62 -4.88 -20.97
N GLN A 211 -4.23 -4.17 -19.92
CA GLN A 211 -3.51 -2.89 -20.02
C GLN A 211 -1.98 -3.05 -19.95
N PHE A 212 -1.50 -3.98 -19.11
CA PHE A 212 -0.07 -4.09 -18.77
C PHE A 212 0.55 -5.45 -19.11
N GLY A 213 -0.20 -6.38 -19.72
CA GLY A 213 0.35 -7.66 -20.19
C GLY A 213 1.45 -7.51 -21.24
N GLN A 214 1.39 -6.49 -22.11
CA GLN A 214 2.37 -6.28 -23.17
C GLN A 214 3.80 -6.01 -22.65
N PRO A 215 4.06 -5.06 -21.72
CA PRO A 215 5.40 -4.86 -21.15
C PRO A 215 5.90 -6.06 -20.34
N ILE A 216 5.02 -6.75 -19.60
CA ILE A 216 5.38 -7.99 -18.88
C ILE A 216 5.84 -9.08 -19.84
N HIS A 217 5.10 -9.31 -20.93
CA HIS A 217 5.48 -10.27 -21.96
C HIS A 217 6.75 -9.86 -22.71
N ALA A 218 6.98 -8.56 -22.95
CA ALA A 218 8.23 -8.07 -23.53
C ALA A 218 9.44 -8.32 -22.63
N ILE A 219 9.35 -8.00 -21.32
CA ILE A 219 10.40 -8.26 -20.32
C ILE A 219 10.75 -9.76 -20.26
N ARG A 220 9.73 -10.62 -20.21
CA ARG A 220 9.89 -12.08 -20.13
C ARG A 220 10.48 -12.66 -21.41
N ALA A 221 10.00 -12.27 -22.59
CA ALA A 221 10.51 -12.74 -23.88
C ALA A 221 11.94 -12.27 -24.15
N ALA A 222 12.27 -11.04 -23.74
CA ALA A 222 13.62 -10.47 -23.82
C ALA A 222 14.63 -11.12 -22.87
N GLN A 223 14.18 -11.91 -21.87
CA GLN A 223 14.98 -12.31 -20.71
C GLN A 223 15.73 -11.09 -20.12
N ALA A 224 14.98 -10.03 -19.83
CA ALA A 224 15.53 -8.74 -19.44
C ALA A 224 16.03 -8.73 -17.99
N THR A 225 17.21 -8.15 -17.78
CA THR A 225 17.75 -7.83 -16.45
C THR A 225 17.22 -6.47 -15.96
N ALA A 226 17.47 -6.13 -14.69
CA ALA A 226 17.21 -4.77 -14.20
C ALA A 226 17.99 -3.69 -14.98
N ASP A 227 19.20 -3.99 -15.45
CA ASP A 227 19.97 -3.10 -16.33
C ASP A 227 19.32 -2.94 -17.71
N ASP A 228 18.81 -4.02 -18.30
CA ASP A 228 18.08 -3.96 -19.58
C ASP A 228 16.82 -3.09 -19.47
N VAL A 229 16.02 -3.31 -18.42
CA VAL A 229 14.78 -2.58 -18.16
C VAL A 229 15.06 -1.10 -17.93
N LEU A 230 16.01 -0.77 -17.06
CA LEU A 230 16.39 0.62 -16.79
C LEU A 230 16.98 1.31 -18.04
N SER A 231 17.76 0.59 -18.87
CA SER A 231 18.32 1.13 -20.12
C SER A 231 17.30 1.31 -21.24
N ALA A 232 16.16 0.62 -21.16
CA ALA A 232 15.04 0.79 -22.09
C ALA A 232 14.18 2.01 -21.75
N ILE A 233 13.86 2.21 -20.46
CA ILE A 233 12.93 3.25 -19.99
C ILE A 233 13.59 4.60 -19.64
N ALA A 234 14.92 4.67 -19.54
CA ALA A 234 15.60 5.91 -19.13
C ALA A 234 15.43 7.09 -20.13
N PRO A 235 15.30 8.34 -19.64
CA PRO A 235 15.32 8.74 -18.24
C PRO A 235 14.00 8.45 -17.48
N LEU A 236 14.13 8.20 -16.17
CA LEU A 236 13.00 8.16 -15.24
C LEU A 236 12.94 9.50 -14.50
N ASP A 237 12.14 10.42 -15.03
CA ASP A 237 12.21 11.85 -14.68
C ASP A 237 11.68 12.19 -13.28
N SER A 238 10.80 11.36 -12.69
CA SER A 238 10.27 11.60 -11.34
C SER A 238 10.26 10.36 -10.44
N ALA A 239 10.19 10.59 -9.13
CA ALA A 239 10.00 9.53 -8.14
C ALA A 239 8.67 8.78 -8.33
N LEU A 240 7.66 9.39 -8.96
CA LEU A 240 6.41 8.73 -9.28
C LEU A 240 6.57 7.72 -10.43
N ASP A 241 7.50 7.93 -11.35
CA ASP A 241 7.75 7.01 -12.47
C ASP A 241 8.64 5.82 -12.04
N TRP A 242 9.61 6.06 -11.15
CA TRP A 242 10.29 4.98 -10.43
C TRP A 242 9.31 4.13 -9.61
N MET A 243 8.34 4.75 -8.92
CA MET A 243 7.29 4.05 -8.20
C MET A 243 6.42 3.21 -9.15
N SER A 244 5.97 3.79 -10.27
CA SER A 244 5.23 3.07 -11.31
C SER A 244 6.01 1.86 -11.84
N LEU A 245 7.32 2.02 -12.09
CA LEU A 245 8.16 0.93 -12.59
C LEU A 245 8.30 -0.19 -11.55
N VAL A 246 8.40 0.14 -10.27
CA VAL A 246 8.39 -0.86 -9.20
C VAL A 246 7.04 -1.59 -9.14
N ILE A 247 5.91 -0.89 -9.20
CA ILE A 247 4.57 -1.51 -9.24
C ILE A 247 4.41 -2.41 -10.49
N LEU A 248 4.92 -1.97 -11.65
CA LEU A 248 4.89 -2.75 -12.90
C LEU A 248 5.72 -4.03 -12.78
N LEU A 249 6.86 -4.01 -12.09
CA LEU A 249 7.75 -5.16 -11.96
C LEU A 249 7.37 -6.09 -10.81
N ASP A 250 6.72 -5.58 -9.77
CA ASP A 250 6.42 -6.33 -8.53
C ASP A 250 4.98 -6.81 -8.46
N GLN A 251 4.02 -5.89 -8.63
CA GLN A 251 2.61 -6.16 -8.38
C GLN A 251 1.91 -6.76 -9.60
N VAL A 252 2.08 -6.16 -10.79
CA VAL A 252 1.42 -6.61 -12.01
C VAL A 252 1.69 -8.10 -12.32
N PRO A 253 2.91 -8.66 -12.18
CA PRO A 253 3.16 -10.09 -12.37
C PRO A 253 2.39 -11.00 -11.39
N ARG A 254 2.07 -10.53 -10.18
CA ARG A 254 1.26 -11.28 -9.19
C ARG A 254 -0.21 -11.33 -9.61
N ASN A 255 -0.72 -10.28 -10.24
CA ASN A 255 -2.07 -10.27 -10.85
C ASN A 255 -2.15 -11.12 -12.13
N LEU A 256 -1.09 -11.13 -12.94
CA LEU A 256 -1.06 -11.88 -14.22
C LEU A 256 -0.78 -13.37 -14.06
N TYR A 257 -0.03 -13.77 -13.02
CA TYR A 257 0.43 -15.14 -12.83
C TYR A 257 0.02 -15.67 -11.45
N ARG A 258 -1.08 -16.43 -11.42
CA ARG A 258 -1.69 -17.00 -10.21
C ARG A 258 -1.44 -18.51 -10.09
N GLY A 259 -1.40 -19.03 -8.86
CA GLY A 259 -1.29 -20.46 -8.59
C GLY A 259 0.04 -21.06 -9.07
N ALA A 260 -0.01 -22.10 -9.90
CA ALA A 260 1.18 -22.73 -10.46
C ALA A 260 2.03 -21.76 -11.30
N ASP A 261 1.40 -20.83 -12.02
CA ASP A 261 2.11 -19.83 -12.82
C ASP A 261 2.79 -18.75 -11.98
N SER A 262 2.44 -18.56 -10.70
CA SER A 262 3.06 -17.53 -9.83
C SER A 262 4.57 -17.67 -9.70
N ARG A 263 5.15 -18.83 -10.03
CA ARG A 263 6.60 -18.99 -10.22
C ARG A 263 7.19 -18.00 -11.22
N VAL A 264 6.44 -17.52 -12.20
CA VAL A 264 6.93 -16.52 -13.16
C VAL A 264 7.18 -15.20 -12.45
N ALA A 265 6.31 -14.79 -11.53
CA ALA A 265 6.57 -13.62 -10.69
C ALA A 265 7.83 -13.83 -9.83
N PHE A 266 7.95 -14.98 -9.16
CA PHE A 266 9.05 -15.28 -8.23
C PHE A 266 10.42 -15.48 -8.93
N ASP A 267 10.48 -16.26 -10.01
CA ASP A 267 11.72 -16.62 -10.72
C ASP A 267 12.23 -15.47 -11.60
N VAL A 268 11.32 -14.73 -12.26
CA VAL A 268 11.66 -13.76 -13.31
C VAL A 268 11.56 -12.33 -12.82
N PHE A 269 10.49 -11.97 -12.10
CA PHE A 269 10.17 -10.56 -11.85
C PHE A 269 10.64 -10.05 -10.48
N ASP A 270 10.51 -10.82 -9.40
CA ASP A 270 11.01 -10.45 -8.06
C ASP A 270 12.49 -10.03 -8.09
N PRO A 271 13.43 -10.72 -8.79
CA PRO A 271 14.83 -10.28 -8.87
C PRO A 271 15.02 -8.92 -9.56
N ILE A 272 14.20 -8.62 -10.58
CA ILE A 272 14.25 -7.37 -11.36
C ILE A 272 13.67 -6.23 -10.51
N ALA A 273 12.47 -6.43 -9.96
CA ALA A 273 11.77 -5.47 -9.11
C ALA A 273 12.62 -5.05 -7.90
N ARG A 274 13.22 -6.06 -7.23
CA ARG A 274 14.12 -5.90 -6.08
C ARG A 274 15.34 -5.05 -6.40
N GLU A 275 16.02 -5.30 -7.52
CA GLU A 275 17.20 -4.52 -7.90
C GLU A 275 16.83 -3.10 -8.38
N VAL A 276 15.69 -2.91 -9.06
CA VAL A 276 15.18 -1.57 -9.41
C VAL A 276 14.81 -0.77 -8.15
N ALA A 277 14.12 -1.39 -7.18
CA ALA A 277 13.75 -0.75 -5.92
C ALA A 277 14.99 -0.40 -5.07
N ARG A 278 15.95 -1.33 -4.94
CA ARG A 278 17.23 -1.09 -4.26
C ARG A 278 17.99 0.07 -4.92
N ARG A 279 18.09 0.09 -6.25
CA ARG A 279 18.70 1.20 -7.03
C ARG A 279 18.00 2.55 -6.85
N ALA A 280 16.69 2.57 -6.61
CA ALA A 280 15.93 3.78 -6.30
C ALA A 280 16.22 4.27 -4.88
N ILE A 281 16.27 3.36 -3.90
CA ILE A 281 16.60 3.64 -2.50
C ILE A 281 18.04 4.17 -2.37
N ASP A 282 19.02 3.54 -3.02
CA ASP A 282 20.43 3.96 -3.07
C ASP A 282 20.59 5.40 -3.62
N ARG A 283 19.76 5.76 -4.61
CA ARG A 283 19.72 7.10 -5.21
C ARG A 283 18.92 8.12 -4.39
N GLY A 284 18.30 7.71 -3.28
CA GLY A 284 17.44 8.56 -2.46
C GLY A 284 16.11 8.94 -3.12
N VAL A 285 15.69 8.27 -4.20
CA VAL A 285 14.46 8.61 -4.97
C VAL A 285 13.21 8.69 -4.09
N PRO A 286 12.95 7.76 -3.12
CA PRO A 286 11.79 7.86 -2.22
C PRO A 286 11.82 9.05 -1.25
N ARG A 287 12.90 9.84 -1.24
CA ARG A 287 13.11 11.04 -0.41
C ARG A 287 13.32 12.33 -1.23
N ALA A 288 13.31 12.25 -2.56
CA ALA A 288 13.57 13.38 -3.45
C ALA A 288 12.32 14.25 -3.70
N ASP A 289 11.16 13.61 -3.91
CA ASP A 289 9.87 14.27 -4.19
C ASP A 289 8.99 14.29 -2.93
N PRO A 290 8.49 15.45 -2.45
CA PRO A 290 7.57 15.52 -1.31
C PRO A 290 6.33 14.62 -1.48
N ARG A 291 5.81 14.55 -2.71
CA ARG A 291 4.60 13.80 -3.13
C ARG A 291 4.81 12.28 -3.17
N VAL A 292 6.01 11.82 -2.83
CA VAL A 292 6.31 10.43 -2.46
C VAL A 292 6.78 10.40 -1.01
N ARG A 293 7.79 11.20 -0.67
CA ARG A 293 8.47 11.21 0.63
C ARG A 293 7.54 11.23 1.83
N TYR A 294 6.51 12.07 1.78
CA TYR A 294 5.57 12.32 2.87
C TYR A 294 4.18 11.74 2.61
N GLN A 295 4.06 10.86 1.61
CA GLN A 295 2.83 10.14 1.26
C GLN A 295 3.08 8.62 1.39
N PRO A 296 2.95 8.06 2.61
CA PRO A 296 3.18 6.63 2.89
C PRO A 296 2.60 5.65 1.87
N ALA A 297 1.38 5.89 1.36
CA ALA A 297 0.72 4.98 0.42
C ALA A 297 1.36 4.97 -1.00
N ARG A 298 2.27 5.91 -1.28
CA ARG A 298 3.14 5.91 -2.45
C ARG A 298 4.53 5.38 -2.11
N ARG A 299 5.10 5.84 -0.99
CA ARG A 299 6.46 5.49 -0.56
C ARG A 299 6.64 4.01 -0.21
N THR A 300 5.60 3.34 0.29
CA THR A 300 5.67 1.92 0.68
C THR A 300 5.93 0.97 -0.51
N TRP A 301 5.57 1.34 -1.74
CA TRP A 301 5.79 0.49 -2.92
C TRP A 301 7.27 0.24 -3.22
N PHE A 302 8.14 1.18 -2.87
CA PHE A 302 9.60 0.99 -2.97
C PHE A 302 10.14 -0.10 -2.03
N TYR A 303 9.36 -0.52 -1.03
CA TYR A 303 9.79 -1.49 -0.01
C TYR A 303 9.17 -2.88 -0.25
N MET A 304 8.05 -2.98 -0.97
CA MET A 304 7.40 -4.26 -1.29
C MET A 304 8.34 -5.29 -1.97
N PRO A 305 9.21 -4.94 -2.94
CA PRO A 305 10.15 -5.90 -3.53
C PRO A 305 11.27 -6.37 -2.59
N LEU A 306 11.45 -5.70 -1.45
CA LEU A 306 12.33 -6.15 -0.38
C LEU A 306 11.57 -7.13 0.53
N MET A 307 10.35 -6.78 0.91
CA MET A 307 9.40 -7.65 1.64
C MET A 307 9.16 -8.98 0.90
N HIS A 308 9.14 -8.96 -0.44
CA HIS A 308 8.96 -10.15 -1.27
C HIS A 308 10.22 -11.01 -1.45
N ALA A 309 11.39 -10.57 -0.99
CA ALA A 309 12.62 -11.35 -1.13
C ALA A 309 12.69 -12.50 -0.12
N GLU A 310 13.23 -13.65 -0.53
CA GLU A 310 13.69 -14.70 0.40
C GLU A 310 15.10 -14.35 0.90
N ASP A 311 15.24 -13.19 1.58
CA ASP A 311 16.51 -12.63 2.04
C ASP A 311 16.33 -11.77 3.31
N LEU A 312 16.86 -12.25 4.44
CA LEU A 312 16.71 -11.62 5.75
C LEU A 312 17.35 -10.22 5.83
N ALA A 313 18.42 -9.96 5.08
CA ALA A 313 19.09 -8.64 5.09
C ALA A 313 18.26 -7.57 4.37
N LEU A 314 17.39 -7.98 3.44
CA LEU A 314 16.49 -7.07 2.74
C LEU A 314 15.23 -6.76 3.55
N HIS A 315 14.78 -7.69 4.41
CA HIS A 315 13.80 -7.40 5.45
C HIS A 315 14.32 -6.39 6.49
N ASP A 316 15.55 -6.57 6.97
CA ASP A 316 16.17 -5.60 7.89
C ASP A 316 16.31 -4.21 7.24
N LEU A 317 16.62 -4.15 5.93
CA LEU A 317 16.60 -2.91 5.15
C LEU A 317 15.17 -2.32 5.04
N ALA A 318 14.17 -3.13 4.73
CA ALA A 318 12.78 -2.69 4.59
C ALA A 318 12.23 -2.09 5.90
N LEU A 319 12.46 -2.77 7.03
CA LEU A 319 12.14 -2.24 8.37
C LEU A 319 12.81 -0.88 8.62
N ALA A 320 14.09 -0.74 8.31
CA ALA A 320 14.80 0.53 8.46
C ALA A 320 14.24 1.64 7.55
N GLN A 321 13.75 1.31 6.35
CA GLN A 321 13.09 2.29 5.47
C GLN A 321 11.67 2.66 5.93
N HIS A 322 10.93 1.73 6.55
CA HIS A 322 9.65 2.00 7.21
C HIS A 322 9.83 2.90 8.45
N ASP A 323 10.80 2.61 9.32
CA ASP A 323 11.09 3.42 10.51
C ASP A 323 11.56 4.83 10.14
N ALA A 324 12.44 4.95 9.14
CA ALA A 324 12.86 6.26 8.63
C ALA A 324 11.68 7.04 7.99
N MET A 325 10.78 6.36 7.25
CA MET A 325 9.56 6.99 6.73
C MET A 325 8.67 7.51 7.86
N ALA A 326 8.41 6.71 8.89
CA ALA A 326 7.58 7.12 10.03
C ALA A 326 8.18 8.30 10.79
N ALA A 327 9.50 8.32 11.01
CA ALA A 327 10.20 9.44 11.63
C ALA A 327 10.14 10.72 10.79
N GLU A 328 10.39 10.63 9.48
CA GLU A 328 10.31 11.77 8.55
C GLU A 328 8.89 12.34 8.45
N VAL A 329 7.86 11.48 8.43
CA VAL A 329 6.45 11.87 8.33
C VAL A 329 5.96 12.56 9.61
N ARG A 330 6.25 11.98 10.78
CA ARG A 330 5.94 12.62 12.08
C ARG A 330 6.63 13.98 12.21
N ALA A 331 7.90 14.08 11.81
CA ALA A 331 8.65 15.35 11.88
C ALA A 331 8.07 16.47 11.00
N LEU A 332 7.45 16.15 9.85
CA LEU A 332 6.75 17.16 9.04
C LEU A 332 5.37 17.52 9.62
N ARG A 333 4.61 16.54 10.11
CA ARG A 333 3.29 16.75 10.72
C ARG A 333 3.37 17.58 12.00
N ASP A 334 4.27 17.18 12.89
CA ASP A 334 4.39 17.68 14.27
C ASP A 334 5.31 18.91 14.37
N GLY A 335 5.95 19.30 13.26
CA GLY A 335 6.71 20.54 13.13
C GLY A 335 5.81 21.79 13.09
N GLY A 336 6.27 22.89 13.66
CA GLY A 336 5.54 24.17 13.68
C GLY A 336 5.44 24.87 12.31
N ASP A 337 4.58 25.89 12.21
CA ASP A 337 4.32 26.62 10.96
C ASP A 337 5.51 27.44 10.44
N ASP A 338 6.62 27.51 11.20
CA ASP A 338 7.83 28.25 10.87
C ASP A 338 8.82 27.51 9.95
N ASP A 339 8.48 26.33 9.43
CA ASP A 339 9.32 25.68 8.42
C ASP A 339 9.36 26.47 7.09
N GLU A 340 10.40 27.28 6.93
CA GLU A 340 10.72 28.02 5.70
C GLU A 340 10.80 27.11 4.46
N ARG A 341 11.13 25.81 4.61
CA ARG A 341 11.16 24.85 3.50
C ARG A 341 9.75 24.63 2.94
N SER A 342 8.77 24.50 3.83
CA SER A 342 7.34 24.45 3.48
C SER A 342 6.85 25.79 2.93
N LYS A 343 7.25 26.93 3.49
CA LYS A 343 6.84 28.26 2.96
C LYS A 343 7.26 28.43 1.48
N GLY A 344 8.40 27.88 1.07
CA GLY A 344 8.85 27.88 -0.33
C GLY A 344 8.20 26.83 -1.27
N ASN A 345 7.70 25.70 -0.75
CA ASN A 345 7.30 24.54 -1.59
C ASN A 345 5.80 24.17 -1.43
N PRO A 346 4.98 24.25 -2.50
CA PRO A 346 3.53 23.99 -2.41
C PRO A 346 3.19 22.52 -2.15
N ASP A 347 3.91 21.58 -2.76
CA ASP A 347 3.70 20.14 -2.53
C ASP A 347 4.01 19.76 -1.08
N LEU A 348 5.04 20.37 -0.49
CA LEU A 348 5.42 20.15 0.90
C LEU A 348 4.36 20.68 1.88
N ARG A 349 3.76 21.85 1.60
CA ARG A 349 2.60 22.37 2.36
C ARG A 349 1.40 21.43 2.25
N ARG A 350 1.03 21.04 1.04
CA ARG A 350 -0.11 20.12 0.83
C ARG A 350 0.11 18.78 1.53
N CYS A 351 1.33 18.26 1.52
CA CYS A 351 1.67 17.07 2.32
C CYS A 351 1.51 17.32 3.83
N ARG A 352 1.99 18.45 4.38
CA ARG A 352 1.80 18.76 5.81
C ARG A 352 0.33 18.95 6.18
N GLU A 353 -0.46 19.65 5.37
CA GLU A 353 -1.92 19.81 5.55
C GLU A 353 -2.61 18.44 5.65
N LEU A 354 -2.32 17.54 4.72
CA LEU A 354 -2.87 16.19 4.68
C LEU A 354 -2.44 15.35 5.89
N LEU A 355 -1.17 15.43 6.28
CA LEU A 355 -0.65 14.72 7.46
C LEU A 355 -1.29 15.22 8.77
N VAL A 356 -1.49 16.53 8.90
CA VAL A 356 -2.16 17.13 10.08
C VAL A 356 -3.64 16.75 10.10
N ALA A 357 -4.32 16.78 8.95
CA ALA A 357 -5.73 16.36 8.84
C ALA A 357 -5.93 14.86 9.10
N GLY A 358 -5.00 14.00 8.65
CA GLY A 358 -5.04 12.55 8.88
C GLY A 358 -4.66 12.13 10.29
N GLY A 359 -3.90 12.95 11.04
CA GLY A 359 -3.61 12.76 12.46
C GLY A 359 -3.09 11.36 12.82
N GLU A 360 -3.81 10.67 13.71
CA GLU A 360 -3.48 9.31 14.16
C GLU A 360 -3.67 8.23 13.09
N ALA A 361 -4.52 8.46 12.07
CA ALA A 361 -4.77 7.47 11.02
C ALA A 361 -3.52 7.22 10.16
N VAL A 362 -2.69 8.25 9.96
CA VAL A 362 -1.38 8.14 9.30
C VAL A 362 -0.44 7.25 10.10
N ASP A 363 -0.37 7.45 11.41
CA ASP A 363 0.47 6.64 12.31
C ASP A 363 -0.01 5.18 12.37
N ALA A 364 -1.33 4.96 12.41
CA ALA A 364 -1.93 3.63 12.38
C ALA A 364 -1.67 2.91 11.04
N TYR A 365 -1.71 3.62 9.91
CA TYR A 365 -1.37 3.06 8.60
C TYR A 365 0.10 2.66 8.52
N MET A 366 1.03 3.57 8.87
CA MET A 366 2.47 3.28 8.83
C MET A 366 2.86 2.15 9.80
N ALA A 367 2.25 2.10 10.99
CA ALA A 367 2.45 1.01 11.94
C ALA A 367 1.97 -0.33 11.37
N ARG A 368 0.80 -0.38 10.71
CA ARG A 368 0.28 -1.59 10.06
C ARG A 368 1.20 -2.07 8.93
N SER A 369 1.67 -1.18 8.06
CA SER A 369 2.62 -1.56 6.99
C SER A 369 3.91 -2.17 7.56
N ARG A 370 4.43 -1.58 8.65
CA ARG A 370 5.60 -2.13 9.38
C ARG A 370 5.29 -3.47 10.07
N GLU A 371 4.08 -3.68 10.56
CA GLU A 371 3.65 -4.95 11.16
C GLU A 371 3.62 -6.08 10.12
N PHE A 372 3.16 -5.80 8.90
CA PHE A 372 3.22 -6.75 7.78
C PHE A 372 4.67 -7.11 7.41
N GLU A 373 5.57 -6.12 7.35
CA GLU A 373 7.01 -6.36 7.15
C GLU A 373 7.59 -7.29 8.23
N VAL A 374 7.27 -7.06 9.51
CA VAL A 374 7.71 -7.94 10.61
C VAL A 374 7.22 -9.38 10.44
N LYS A 375 5.96 -9.59 10.01
CA LYS A 375 5.41 -10.94 9.78
C LYS A 375 6.15 -11.67 8.67
N HIS A 376 6.38 -11.00 7.53
CA HIS A 376 7.17 -11.54 6.43
C HIS A 376 8.59 -11.92 6.89
N ARG A 377 9.28 -11.00 7.59
CA ARG A 377 10.62 -11.22 8.13
C ARG A 377 10.70 -12.45 9.03
N VAL A 378 9.71 -12.69 9.90
CA VAL A 378 9.69 -13.84 10.82
C VAL A 378 9.63 -15.18 10.07
N ILE A 379 8.98 -15.24 8.90
CA ILE A 379 8.98 -16.44 8.05
C ILE A 379 10.38 -16.70 7.50
N ILE A 380 11.03 -15.67 6.96
CA ILE A 380 12.39 -15.80 6.40
C ILE A 380 13.45 -16.06 7.49
N GLU A 381 13.29 -15.49 8.69
CA GLU A 381 14.15 -15.79 9.84
C GLU A 381 13.99 -17.23 10.35
N ARG A 382 12.79 -17.82 10.22
CA ARG A 382 12.53 -19.22 10.63
C ARG A 382 12.93 -20.25 9.57
N PHE A 383 12.62 -20.02 8.30
CA PHE A 383 12.74 -21.03 7.23
C PHE A 383 13.77 -20.69 6.15
N GLY A 384 14.31 -19.47 6.12
CA GLY A 384 15.17 -18.96 5.04
C GLY A 384 14.46 -18.74 3.69
N ARG A 385 13.17 -19.09 3.58
CA ARG A 385 12.35 -19.04 2.37
C ARG A 385 10.86 -18.93 2.72
N TYR A 386 9.99 -18.65 1.76
CA TYR A 386 8.54 -18.64 1.93
C TYR A 386 7.94 -20.03 1.67
N PRO A 387 7.42 -20.74 2.70
CA PRO A 387 6.92 -22.11 2.53
C PRO A 387 5.77 -22.21 1.51
N HIS A 388 4.90 -21.20 1.48
CA HIS A 388 3.75 -21.13 0.57
C HIS A 388 4.15 -21.06 -0.92
N ARG A 389 5.39 -20.69 -1.24
CA ARG A 389 5.90 -20.69 -2.63
C ARG A 389 6.37 -22.07 -3.11
N ASN A 390 6.55 -23.04 -2.21
CA ASN A 390 7.18 -24.34 -2.50
C ASN A 390 6.49 -25.08 -3.66
N ALA A 391 5.16 -25.15 -3.67
CA ALA A 391 4.40 -25.83 -4.71
C ALA A 391 4.56 -25.18 -6.11
N ALA A 392 4.55 -23.85 -6.21
CA ALA A 392 4.73 -23.15 -7.49
C ALA A 392 6.18 -23.27 -8.01
N LEU A 393 7.15 -23.17 -7.11
CA LEU A 393 8.58 -23.26 -7.41
C LEU A 393 9.08 -24.70 -7.62
N GLY A 394 8.26 -25.72 -7.32
CA GLY A 394 8.66 -27.13 -7.40
C GLY A 394 9.69 -27.53 -6.34
N ARG A 395 9.59 -26.95 -5.13
CA ARG A 395 10.47 -27.26 -3.99
C ARG A 395 9.81 -28.29 -3.08
N ASP A 396 10.55 -29.33 -2.70
CA ASP A 396 10.11 -30.22 -1.62
C ASP A 396 10.03 -29.42 -0.30
N PRO A 397 8.91 -29.49 0.44
CA PRO A 397 8.78 -28.86 1.75
C PRO A 397 9.48 -29.70 2.83
N THR A 398 9.92 -29.06 3.91
CA THR A 398 10.32 -29.77 5.14
C THR A 398 9.08 -30.08 5.99
N PRO A 399 9.12 -31.07 6.91
CA PRO A 399 8.01 -31.34 7.83
C PRO A 399 7.61 -30.12 8.68
N GLU A 400 8.55 -29.23 8.99
CA GLU A 400 8.30 -27.99 9.74
C GLU A 400 7.57 -26.93 8.91
N GLU A 401 7.79 -26.92 7.59
CA GLU A 401 7.05 -26.09 6.63
C GLU A 401 5.64 -26.66 6.37
N GLU A 402 5.51 -27.98 6.27
CA GLU A 402 4.21 -28.66 6.16
C GLU A 402 3.35 -28.41 7.40
N GLU A 403 3.90 -28.59 8.61
CA GLU A 403 3.20 -28.30 9.87
C GLU A 403 2.80 -26.81 9.96
N TYR A 404 3.68 -25.90 9.56
CA TYR A 404 3.38 -24.46 9.55
C TYR A 404 2.20 -24.11 8.63
N LEU A 405 2.19 -24.63 7.40
CA LEU A 405 1.10 -24.39 6.46
C LEU A 405 -0.21 -25.09 6.89
N ALA A 406 -0.13 -26.32 7.41
CA ALA A 406 -1.31 -27.07 7.85
C ALA A 406 -2.01 -26.41 9.06
N ASN A 407 -1.27 -25.70 9.90
CA ASN A 407 -1.80 -24.92 11.04
C ASN A 407 -2.23 -23.48 10.65
N GLY A 408 -2.30 -23.15 9.36
CA GLY A 408 -2.76 -21.83 8.90
C GLY A 408 -1.70 -20.73 8.97
N GLY A 409 -0.42 -21.07 8.79
CA GLY A 409 0.67 -20.10 8.66
C GLY A 409 0.47 -19.12 7.49
N ASP A 410 0.97 -17.89 7.66
CA ASP A 410 0.70 -16.78 6.75
C ASP A 410 1.08 -17.05 5.28
N THR A 411 0.09 -16.90 4.40
CA THR A 411 0.24 -16.99 2.94
C THR A 411 -0.02 -15.61 2.30
N PHE A 412 1.04 -14.91 1.92
CA PHE A 412 0.95 -13.58 1.29
C PHE A 412 0.90 -13.75 -0.24
N SER A 413 -0.32 -13.84 -0.81
CA SER A 413 -0.62 -14.34 -2.17
C SER A 413 -1.52 -13.45 -3.02
#